data_AF-A0A7V2NCH7-F1
#
_entry.id   AF-A0A7V2NCH7-F1
#
_cell.length_a   1.000
_cell.length_b   1.000
_cell.length_c   1.000
_cell.angle_alpha   90.00
_cell.angle_beta   90.00
_cell.angle_gamma   90.00
#
_symmetry.space_group_name_H-M   'P 1'
#
loop_
_entity.id
_entity.type
_entity.pdbx_description
1 polymer ?
#
loop_
_entity_poly.entity_id
_entity_poly.type
_entity_poly.pdbx_seq_one_letter_code
_entity_poly.pdbx_strand_id
1 'polypeptide(L)'
;SKDAAIEQFTKAADFDPENAYALYQLGLMYKDMGDMDKAEGVYLKLLALFPEHPHANYDLGYIYREKKLYDKAIAQYMKALELNPENTYALSDIAYIYKATGKYDKALEQYRKVLKIDPVQRFALWDIAVLYEKMGMKDKSEEQFKYYHEMTDCGFKKFWNCLD
;
A
#
# COMPACT_ATOMS: atom_id res chain seq x y z
N SER A 1 -22.79 -7.48 -14.21
CA SER A 1 -22.43 -8.04 -12.88
C SER A 1 -20.91 -8.19 -12.81
N LYS A 2 -20.36 -8.43 -11.62
CA LYS A 2 -18.94 -8.77 -11.43
C LYS A 2 -18.53 -9.97 -12.29
N ASP A 3 -19.38 -10.99 -12.40
CA ASP A 3 -19.13 -12.17 -13.24
C ASP A 3 -19.06 -11.86 -14.74
N ALA A 4 -19.96 -11.00 -15.24
CA ALA A 4 -19.94 -10.59 -16.64
C ALA A 4 -18.67 -9.79 -17.00
N ALA A 5 -18.14 -9.00 -16.06
CA ALA A 5 -16.90 -8.27 -16.26
C ALA A 5 -15.69 -9.22 -16.31
N ILE A 6 -15.63 -10.22 -15.42
CA ILE A 6 -14.62 -11.29 -15.50
C ILE A 6 -14.68 -11.98 -16.86
N GLU A 7 -15.87 -12.41 -17.28
CA GLU A 7 -16.03 -13.14 -18.54
C GLU A 7 -15.50 -12.32 -19.73
N GLN A 8 -15.80 -11.02 -19.77
CA GLN A 8 -15.32 -10.12 -20.82
C GLN A 8 -13.80 -9.96 -20.80
N PHE A 9 -13.20 -9.73 -19.64
CA PHE A 9 -11.75 -9.56 -19.54
C PHE A 9 -10.98 -10.87 -19.76
N THR A 10 -11.54 -12.01 -19.36
CA THR A 10 -10.99 -13.33 -19.70
C THR A 10 -10.99 -13.54 -21.21
N LYS A 11 -12.13 -13.32 -21.89
CA LYS A 11 -12.19 -13.43 -23.35
C LYS A 11 -11.21 -12.49 -24.05
N ALA A 12 -11.06 -11.26 -23.54
CA ALA A 12 -10.09 -10.32 -24.08
C ALA A 12 -8.64 -10.80 -23.91
N ALA A 13 -8.29 -11.34 -22.73
CA ALA A 13 -6.98 -11.90 -22.45
C ALA A 13 -6.71 -13.25 -23.15
N ASP A 14 -7.75 -13.97 -23.57
CA ASP A 14 -7.63 -15.18 -24.38
C ASP A 14 -7.44 -14.84 -25.86
N PHE A 15 -8.12 -13.80 -26.36
CA PHE A 15 -7.98 -13.31 -27.72
C PHE A 15 -6.63 -12.61 -27.94
N ASP A 16 -6.22 -11.78 -26.97
CA ASP A 16 -4.93 -11.08 -26.95
C ASP A 16 -4.25 -11.29 -25.60
N PRO A 17 -3.38 -12.32 -25.49
CA PRO A 17 -2.64 -12.63 -24.27
C PRO A 17 -1.70 -11.52 -23.78
N GLU A 18 -1.37 -10.55 -24.62
CA GLU A 18 -0.50 -9.41 -24.31
C GLU A 18 -1.30 -8.14 -23.98
N ASN A 19 -2.63 -8.23 -23.88
CA ASN A 19 -3.45 -7.09 -23.48
C ASN A 19 -3.27 -6.77 -21.99
N ALA A 20 -2.28 -5.90 -21.69
CA ALA A 20 -1.94 -5.49 -20.33
C ALA A 20 -3.14 -4.92 -19.56
N TYR A 21 -4.00 -4.16 -20.23
CA TYR A 21 -5.21 -3.59 -19.63
C TYR A 21 -6.19 -4.69 -19.23
N ALA A 22 -6.49 -5.63 -20.12
CA ALA A 22 -7.40 -6.74 -19.82
C ALA A 22 -6.88 -7.62 -18.68
N LEU A 23 -5.58 -7.93 -18.67
CA LEU A 23 -4.95 -8.68 -17.58
C LEU A 23 -5.03 -7.93 -16.25
N TYR A 24 -4.71 -6.63 -16.24
CA TYR A 24 -4.76 -5.83 -15.02
C TYR A 24 -6.19 -5.75 -14.46
N GLN A 25 -7.19 -5.50 -15.32
CA GLN A 25 -8.59 -5.47 -14.91
C GLN A 25 -9.07 -6.83 -14.39
N LEU A 26 -8.67 -7.93 -15.02
CA LEU A 26 -9.00 -9.28 -14.57
C LEU A 26 -8.40 -9.56 -13.18
N GLY A 27 -7.15 -9.14 -12.94
CA GLY A 27 -6.49 -9.25 -11.63
C GLY A 27 -7.23 -8.45 -10.54
N LEU A 28 -7.64 -7.22 -10.84
CA LEU A 28 -8.45 -6.39 -9.95
C LEU A 28 -9.80 -7.03 -9.63
N MET A 29 -10.49 -7.60 -10.63
CA MET A 29 -11.77 -8.27 -10.42
C MET A 29 -11.65 -9.47 -9.49
N TYR A 30 -10.63 -10.32 -9.66
CA TYR A 30 -10.40 -11.44 -8.75
C TYR A 30 -10.04 -10.98 -7.33
N LYS A 31 -9.21 -9.93 -7.20
CA LYS A 31 -8.88 -9.33 -5.90
C LYS A 31 -10.13 -8.81 -5.19
N ASP A 32 -11.00 -8.10 -5.89
CA ASP A 32 -12.27 -7.54 -5.38
C ASP A 32 -13.31 -8.61 -5.02
N MET A 33 -13.13 -9.86 -5.45
CA MET A 33 -13.95 -11.01 -5.07
C MET A 33 -13.33 -11.83 -3.93
N GLY A 34 -12.11 -11.50 -3.51
CA GLY A 34 -11.37 -12.29 -2.52
C GLY A 34 -10.70 -13.53 -3.10
N ASP A 35 -10.75 -13.75 -4.42
CA ASP A 35 -10.07 -14.87 -5.09
C ASP A 35 -8.59 -14.53 -5.31
N MET A 36 -7.85 -14.51 -4.21
CA MET A 36 -6.46 -14.06 -4.15
C MET A 36 -5.50 -14.99 -4.92
N ASP A 37 -5.88 -16.24 -5.16
CA ASP A 37 -5.07 -17.19 -5.94
C ASP A 37 -5.17 -16.91 -7.44
N LYS A 38 -6.38 -16.66 -7.96
CA LYS A 38 -6.52 -16.24 -9.35
C LYS A 38 -5.95 -14.86 -9.60
N ALA A 39 -6.16 -13.92 -8.67
CA ALA A 39 -5.57 -12.59 -8.78
C ALA A 39 -4.04 -12.67 -8.85
N GLU A 40 -3.40 -13.47 -7.99
CA GLU A 40 -1.95 -13.72 -8.04
C GLU A 40 -1.52 -14.25 -9.41
N GLY A 41 -2.19 -15.28 -9.93
CA GLY A 41 -1.86 -15.87 -11.23
C GLY A 41 -1.93 -14.86 -12.38
N VAL A 42 -2.95 -14.01 -12.39
CA VAL A 42 -3.13 -12.98 -13.42
C VAL A 42 -2.08 -11.89 -13.31
N TYR A 43 -1.77 -11.40 -12.11
CA TYR A 43 -0.72 -10.39 -11.92
C TYR A 43 0.68 -10.93 -12.24
N LEU A 44 0.96 -12.20 -11.93
CA LEU A 44 2.22 -12.84 -12.32
C LEU A 44 2.34 -12.95 -13.85
N LYS A 45 1.25 -13.31 -14.55
CA LYS A 45 1.22 -13.30 -16.02
C LYS A 45 1.46 -11.89 -16.57
N LEU A 46 0.77 -10.88 -16.02
CA LEU A 46 0.95 -9.48 -16.40
C LEU A 46 2.39 -9.00 -16.24
N LEU A 47 3.01 -9.28 -15.09
CA LEU A 47 4.39 -8.86 -14.80
C LEU A 47 5.44 -9.65 -15.58
N ALA A 48 5.13 -10.87 -16.04
CA ALA A 48 6.01 -11.61 -16.95
C ALA A 48 6.09 -10.96 -18.35
N LEU A 49 4.99 -10.35 -18.80
CA LEU A 49 4.91 -9.66 -20.10
C LEU A 49 5.29 -8.18 -20.00
N PHE A 50 4.92 -7.53 -18.89
CA PHE A 50 5.11 -6.11 -18.63
C PHE A 50 5.72 -5.90 -17.24
N PRO A 51 7.05 -6.10 -17.08
CA PRO A 51 7.72 -6.05 -15.77
C PRO A 51 7.59 -4.71 -15.05
N GLU A 52 7.45 -3.62 -15.80
CA GLU A 52 7.34 -2.25 -15.31
C GLU A 52 5.88 -1.75 -15.23
N HIS A 53 4.89 -2.65 -15.27
CA HIS A 53 3.49 -2.23 -15.14
C HIS A 53 3.27 -1.44 -13.83
N PRO A 54 2.74 -0.20 -13.90
CA PRO A 54 2.87 0.80 -12.84
C PRO A 54 2.19 0.42 -11.51
N HIS A 55 1.23 -0.51 -11.54
CA HIS A 55 0.42 -0.87 -10.37
C HIS A 55 0.52 -2.36 -9.98
N ALA A 56 1.01 -3.22 -10.88
CA ALA A 56 0.86 -4.66 -10.70
C ALA A 56 1.75 -5.21 -9.57
N ASN A 57 2.96 -4.66 -9.40
CA ASN A 57 3.83 -5.01 -8.28
C ASN A 57 3.19 -4.63 -6.92
N TYR A 58 2.53 -3.46 -6.83
CA TYR A 58 1.84 -3.07 -5.59
C TYR A 58 0.66 -4.00 -5.27
N ASP A 59 -0.19 -4.29 -6.25
CA ASP A 59 -1.34 -5.19 -6.04
C ASP A 59 -0.92 -6.63 -5.70
N LEU A 60 0.15 -7.12 -6.33
CA LEU A 60 0.72 -8.43 -5.99
C LEU A 60 1.32 -8.42 -4.57
N GLY A 61 1.97 -7.32 -4.16
CA GLY A 61 2.42 -7.11 -2.79
C GLY A 61 1.29 -7.17 -1.78
N TYR A 62 0.16 -6.52 -2.08
CA TYR A 62 -1.06 -6.58 -1.28
C TYR A 62 -1.57 -8.01 -1.13
N ILE A 63 -1.67 -8.77 -2.22
CA ILE A 63 -2.09 -10.17 -2.19
C ILE A 63 -1.18 -10.99 -1.26
N TYR A 64 0.14 -10.83 -1.37
CA TYR A 64 1.08 -11.52 -0.50
C TYR A 64 0.96 -11.09 0.97
N ARG A 65 0.67 -9.82 1.24
CA ARG A 65 0.41 -9.32 2.60
C ARG A 65 -0.82 -9.99 3.21
N GLU A 66 -1.92 -10.07 2.47
CA GLU A 66 -3.16 -10.74 2.91
C GLU A 66 -2.94 -12.24 3.16
N LYS A 67 -2.11 -12.90 2.34
CA LYS A 67 -1.67 -14.28 2.55
C LYS A 67 -0.63 -14.44 3.67
N LYS A 68 -0.24 -13.36 4.36
CA LYS A 68 0.83 -13.30 5.38
C LYS A 68 2.21 -13.74 4.88
N LEU A 69 2.42 -13.72 3.57
CA LEU A 69 3.70 -13.99 2.91
C LEU A 69 4.54 -12.71 2.89
N TYR A 70 4.92 -12.24 4.08
CA TYR A 70 5.47 -10.90 4.28
C TYR A 70 6.75 -10.60 3.51
N ASP A 71 7.67 -11.56 3.38
CA ASP A 71 8.91 -11.34 2.63
C ASP A 71 8.64 -11.16 1.13
N LYS A 72 7.69 -11.92 0.57
CA LYS A 72 7.24 -11.74 -0.82
C LYS A 72 6.53 -10.39 -0.99
N ALA A 73 5.69 -10.01 -0.04
CA ALA A 73 4.97 -8.74 -0.07
C ALA A 73 5.95 -7.55 -0.11
N ILE A 74 6.92 -7.50 0.82
CA ILE A 74 7.95 -6.46 0.85
C ILE A 74 8.72 -6.44 -0.47
N ALA A 75 9.11 -7.59 -1.03
CA ALA A 75 9.83 -7.63 -2.29
C ALA A 75 9.04 -6.98 -3.45
N GLN A 76 7.74 -7.24 -3.56
CA GLN A 76 6.92 -6.63 -4.61
C GLN A 76 6.65 -5.14 -4.33
N TYR A 77 6.43 -4.74 -3.09
CA TYR A 77 6.30 -3.32 -2.74
C TYR A 77 7.59 -2.54 -3.02
N MET A 78 8.76 -3.13 -2.80
CA MET A 78 10.04 -2.51 -3.15
C MET A 78 10.18 -2.32 -4.66
N LYS A 79 9.78 -3.29 -5.48
CA LYS A 79 9.71 -3.11 -6.94
C LYS A 79 8.74 -1.99 -7.36
N ALA A 80 7.59 -1.87 -6.68
CA ALA A 80 6.68 -0.76 -6.93
C ALA A 80 7.32 0.59 -6.57
N LEU A 81 8.17 0.64 -5.54
CA LEU A 81 8.93 1.83 -5.14
C LEU A 81 10.11 2.14 -6.07
N GLU A 82 10.69 1.14 -6.73
CA GLU A 82 11.68 1.36 -7.79
C GLU A 82 11.07 2.14 -8.97
N LEU A 83 9.81 1.85 -9.32
CA LEU A 83 9.06 2.53 -10.39
C LEU A 83 8.47 3.87 -9.94
N ASN A 84 7.98 3.94 -8.68
CA ASN A 84 7.45 5.15 -8.09
C ASN A 84 7.93 5.30 -6.63
N PRO A 85 9.06 6.00 -6.41
CA PRO A 85 9.63 6.18 -5.07
C PRO A 85 8.73 6.91 -4.07
N GLU A 86 7.74 7.66 -4.56
CA GLU A 86 6.82 8.45 -3.73
C GLU A 86 5.49 7.73 -3.45
N ASN A 87 5.40 6.43 -3.77
CA ASN A 87 4.21 5.64 -3.48
C ASN A 87 4.02 5.43 -1.96
N THR A 88 3.25 6.33 -1.35
CA THR A 88 2.95 6.33 0.08
C THR A 88 2.18 5.10 0.54
N TYR A 89 1.39 4.46 -0.33
CA TYR A 89 0.70 3.21 -0.02
C TYR A 89 1.69 2.06 0.15
N ALA A 90 2.62 1.89 -0.79
CA ALA A 90 3.66 0.85 -0.70
C ALA A 90 4.56 1.04 0.54
N LEU A 91 4.97 2.29 0.83
CA LEU A 91 5.72 2.61 2.05
C LEU A 91 4.93 2.27 3.32
N SER A 92 3.64 2.65 3.38
CA SER A 92 2.77 2.36 4.52
C SER A 92 2.57 0.85 4.73
N ASP A 93 2.44 0.09 3.64
CA ASP A 93 2.28 -1.36 3.71
C ASP A 93 3.54 -2.09 4.16
N ILE A 94 4.72 -1.66 3.70
CA ILE A 94 6.00 -2.16 4.22
C ILE A 94 6.13 -1.82 5.72
N ALA A 95 5.77 -0.60 6.11
CA ALA A 95 5.79 -0.17 7.51
C ALA A 95 4.85 -1.02 8.38
N TYR A 96 3.64 -1.29 7.89
CA TYR A 96 2.67 -2.17 8.52
C TYR A 96 3.23 -3.58 8.72
N ILE A 97 3.87 -4.16 7.70
CA ILE A 97 4.49 -5.49 7.80
C ILE A 97 5.62 -5.49 8.84
N TYR A 98 6.47 -4.46 8.85
CA TYR A 98 7.52 -4.35 9.87
C TYR A 98 6.95 -4.21 11.28
N LYS A 99 5.87 -3.43 11.46
CA LYS A 99 5.15 -3.34 12.73
C LYS A 99 4.59 -4.70 13.16
N ALA A 100 3.92 -5.42 12.24
CA ALA A 100 3.34 -6.73 12.51
C ALA A 100 4.39 -7.80 12.86
N THR A 101 5.62 -7.65 12.36
CA THR A 101 6.74 -8.57 12.61
C THR A 101 7.69 -8.12 13.72
N GLY A 102 7.32 -7.09 14.49
CA GLY A 102 8.09 -6.59 15.64
C GLY A 102 9.34 -5.77 15.28
N LYS A 103 9.55 -5.45 14.00
CA LYS A 103 10.68 -4.66 13.50
C LYS A 103 10.36 -3.16 13.58
N TYR A 104 10.10 -2.66 14.79
CA TYR A 104 9.53 -1.33 15.02
C TYR A 104 10.39 -0.18 14.47
N ASP A 105 11.72 -0.24 14.59
CA ASP A 105 12.61 0.78 14.04
C ASP A 105 12.48 0.92 12.51
N LYS A 106 12.36 -0.22 11.80
CA LYS A 106 12.17 -0.25 10.34
C LYS A 106 10.80 0.26 9.93
N ALA A 107 9.77 -0.02 10.73
CA ALA A 107 8.43 0.51 10.52
C ALA A 107 8.42 2.04 10.65
N LEU A 108 9.07 2.57 11.69
CA LEU A 108 9.20 3.99 11.94
C LEU A 108 9.94 4.70 10.79
N GLU A 109 11.01 4.10 10.26
CA GLU A 109 11.73 4.62 9.09
C GLU A 109 10.79 4.77 7.88
N GLN A 110 9.98 3.76 7.57
CA GLN A 110 9.08 3.81 6.42
C GLN A 110 7.94 4.82 6.62
N TYR A 111 7.32 4.88 7.80
CA TYR A 111 6.29 5.90 8.08
C TYR A 111 6.87 7.32 8.06
N ARG A 112 8.13 7.53 8.45
CA ARG A 112 8.78 8.84 8.30
C ARG A 112 8.99 9.21 6.83
N LYS A 113 9.27 8.26 5.94
CA LYS A 113 9.30 8.52 4.48
C LYS A 113 7.91 8.93 3.98
N VAL A 114 6.85 8.27 4.45
CA VAL A 114 5.47 8.67 4.14
C VAL A 114 5.23 10.13 4.55
N LEU A 115 5.58 10.51 5.78
CA LEU A 115 5.38 11.88 6.27
C LEU A 115 6.28 12.93 5.61
N LYS A 116 7.38 12.50 4.98
CA LYS A 116 8.20 13.41 4.15
C LYS A 116 7.47 13.78 2.85
N ILE A 117 6.64 12.88 2.32
CA ILE A 117 5.86 13.06 1.08
C ILE A 117 4.51 13.70 1.38
N ASP A 118 3.80 13.19 2.39
CA ASP A 118 2.51 13.70 2.88
C ASP A 118 2.60 13.96 4.40
N PRO A 119 2.99 15.18 4.82
CA PRO A 119 3.20 15.53 6.23
C PRO A 119 1.98 15.37 7.14
N VAL A 120 0.78 15.33 6.57
CA VAL A 120 -0.48 15.23 7.31
C VAL A 120 -1.17 13.89 7.10
N GLN A 121 -0.45 12.88 6.62
CA GLN A 121 -1.00 11.55 6.40
C GLN A 121 -1.44 10.92 7.74
N ARG A 122 -2.76 10.90 7.94
CA ARG A 122 -3.41 10.52 9.21
C ARG A 122 -2.92 9.16 9.73
N PHE A 123 -2.82 8.16 8.86
CA PHE A 123 -2.47 6.80 9.25
C PHE A 123 -1.03 6.69 9.74
N ALA A 124 -0.06 7.29 9.04
CA ALA A 124 1.34 7.30 9.46
C ALA A 124 1.53 8.07 10.77
N LEU A 125 0.87 9.22 10.95
CA LEU A 125 0.93 9.98 12.21
C LEU A 125 0.44 9.14 13.40
N TRP A 126 -0.69 8.46 13.24
CA TRP A 126 -1.25 7.55 14.24
C TRP A 126 -0.34 6.34 14.50
N ASP A 127 0.11 5.68 13.45
CA ASP A 127 0.91 4.46 13.56
C ASP A 127 2.29 4.70 14.18
N ILE A 128 2.89 5.88 13.99
CA ILE A 128 4.13 6.26 14.68
C ILE A 128 3.90 6.36 16.19
N ALA A 129 2.78 6.93 16.64
CA ALA A 129 2.47 7.00 18.06
C ALA A 129 2.33 5.59 18.66
N VAL A 130 1.55 4.73 17.99
CA VAL A 130 1.40 3.32 18.36
C VAL A 130 2.75 2.59 18.39
N LEU A 131 3.66 2.85 17.46
CA LEU A 131 5.01 2.27 17.48
C LEU A 131 5.80 2.69 18.71
N TYR A 132 5.76 3.97 19.11
CA TYR A 132 6.42 4.42 20.34
C TYR A 132 5.87 3.71 21.58
N GLU A 133 4.56 3.45 21.66
CA GLU A 133 4.00 2.64 22.75
C GLU A 133 4.54 1.22 22.75
N LYS A 134 4.58 0.58 21.58
CA LYS A 134 5.11 -0.79 21.42
C LYS A 134 6.58 -0.89 21.79
N MET A 135 7.33 0.19 21.65
CA MET A 135 8.73 0.31 22.06
C MET A 135 8.91 0.73 23.53
N GLY A 136 7.83 0.98 24.27
CA GLY A 136 7.87 1.45 25.67
C GLY A 136 8.23 2.93 25.84
N MET A 137 8.27 3.71 24.75
CA MET A 137 8.60 5.14 24.76
C MET A 137 7.34 5.99 24.98
N LYS A 138 6.79 5.95 26.19
CA LYS A 138 5.51 6.60 26.52
C LYS A 138 5.49 8.10 26.23
N ASP A 139 6.50 8.84 26.67
CA ASP A 139 6.58 10.30 26.47
C ASP A 139 6.51 10.68 24.98
N LYS A 140 7.22 9.94 24.12
CA LYS A 140 7.19 10.16 22.66
C LYS A 140 5.86 9.79 22.03
N SER A 141 5.19 8.75 22.54
CA SER A 141 3.85 8.39 22.08
C SER A 141 2.86 9.50 22.39
N GLU A 142 2.86 10.00 23.63
CA GLU A 142 1.96 11.07 24.07
C GLU A 142 2.18 12.35 23.25
N GLU A 143 3.44 12.74 23.05
CA GLU A 143 3.81 13.86 22.19
C GLU A 143 3.29 13.67 20.75
N GLN A 144 3.48 12.48 20.19
CA GLN A 144 3.07 12.17 18.82
C GLN A 144 1.53 12.15 18.67
N PHE A 145 0.78 11.63 19.64
CA PHE A 145 -0.69 11.67 19.61
C PHE A 145 -1.21 13.10 19.70
N LYS A 146 -0.59 13.93 20.53
CA LYS A 146 -0.91 15.36 20.59
C LYS A 146 -0.71 16.01 19.21
N TYR A 147 0.44 15.77 18.58
CA TYR A 147 0.72 16.25 17.23
C TYR A 147 -0.26 15.72 16.17
N TYR A 148 -0.64 14.43 16.25
CA TYR A 148 -1.67 13.85 15.40
C TYR A 148 -3.00 14.60 15.50
N HIS A 149 -3.46 14.91 16.72
CA HIS A 149 -4.71 15.66 16.93
C HIS A 149 -4.61 17.08 16.37
N GLU A 150 -3.51 17.78 16.65
CA GLU A 150 -3.25 19.13 16.12
C GLU A 150 -3.30 19.17 14.59
N MET A 151 -2.72 18.17 13.91
CA MET A 151 -2.69 18.09 12.45
C MET A 151 -4.02 17.63 11.83
N THR A 152 -4.89 16.96 12.59
CA THR A 152 -6.09 16.31 12.06
C THR A 152 -7.41 16.94 12.49
N ASP A 153 -7.38 17.87 13.44
CA ASP A 153 -8.54 18.69 13.81
C ASP A 153 -8.87 19.71 12.72
N CYS A 154 -10.10 19.65 12.20
CA CYS A 154 -10.63 20.54 11.17
C CYS A 154 -10.56 22.05 11.53
N GLY A 155 -10.41 22.39 12.82
CA GLY A 155 -10.22 23.78 13.27
C GLY A 155 -8.92 24.40 12.76
N PHE A 156 -7.86 23.61 12.60
CA PHE A 156 -6.54 24.11 12.23
C PHE A 156 -6.35 24.26 10.71
N LYS A 157 -7.07 23.49 9.89
CA LYS A 157 -7.11 23.68 8.42
C LYS A 157 -7.68 25.04 8.01
N LYS A 158 -8.55 25.65 8.82
CA LYS A 158 -8.99 27.05 8.60
C LYS A 158 -7.91 28.08 8.92
N PHE A 159 -6.88 27.71 9.68
CA PHE A 159 -5.80 28.62 10.06
C PHE A 159 -4.68 28.66 9.00
N TRP A 160 -4.43 27.55 8.31
CA TRP A 160 -3.42 27.47 7.24
C TRP A 160 -3.92 27.82 5.82
N ASN A 161 -5.24 28.01 5.63
CA ASN A 161 -5.78 28.66 4.42
C ASN A 161 -5.71 30.20 4.47
N CYS A 162 -4.95 30.80 5.41
CA CYS A 162 -4.81 32.25 5.54
C CYS A 162 -3.35 32.74 5.71
N LEU A 163 -2.33 31.93 5.42
CA LEU A 163 -0.93 32.41 5.37
C LEU A 163 -0.18 31.75 4.19
N ASP A 164 -0.66 31.99 2.96
CA ASP A 164 -0.09 32.99 2.03
C ASP A 164 -1.06 33.25 0.88
#